data_AF-A0A6F9Y6M2-F1
#
_entry.id   AF-A0A6F9Y6M2-F1
#
_cell.length_a   1.000
_cell.length_b   1.000
_cell.length_c   1.000
_cell.angle_alpha   90.00
_cell.angle_beta   90.00
_cell.angle_gamma   90.00
#
_symmetry.space_group_name_H-M   'P 1'
#
loop_
_entity.id
_entity.type
_entity.pdbx_description
1 polymer ?
#
loop_
_entity_poly.entity_id
_entity_poly.type
_entity_poly.pdbx_seq_one_letter_code
_entity_poly.pdbx_strand_id
1 'polypeptide(L)'
;MCIWPSSDMDFWKIKNKGAEVAIKWSRDSFLDYKKLSYQFNDCGYKILEEVIQNGDNTDKSDMWFLTGIFLIRHSLELGLKALLCRVLPRNRDIQDAFEKCGHDVSLLLKKYDEARHENFLDNEEKSWLSKYCDSLEEVDRKSDVFRFPFDDKFLLKYRNKFLGNVQVANNLLQAFFLVKKCLEMGAITEEEEFNNTLKPEFFIFASNGCRNCYLWQSRSSLDEGFYVKIKGYTEGIDFIYQAKGIPNEDKLYPLLFMFRNNIELHLKILFYSRVKKGVSKKAFKSKRKSHRIKKDLWKNVKNMLVNYSAISDEYTELVEKMLFEIDKLDKNGDIFRYPTSYSLEYRFDDKTLDLSNIYVYLKSIVCFLEYCYDTLDDIADAEQDIRDEY
;
A
#
# COMPACT_ATOMS: atom_id res chain seq x y z
N MET A 1 8.66 1.18 -18.62
CA MET A 1 9.73 2.03 -19.19
C MET A 1 10.52 2.61 -18.01
N CYS A 2 11.83 2.46 -17.99
CA CYS A 2 12.69 2.99 -16.93
C CYS A 2 12.87 4.51 -17.15
N ILE A 3 12.54 5.32 -16.15
CA ILE A 3 12.70 6.79 -16.17
C ILE A 3 13.91 7.11 -15.31
N TRP A 4 14.89 7.83 -15.84
CA TRP A 4 16.09 8.14 -15.08
C TRP A 4 16.00 9.50 -14.36
N PRO A 5 16.51 9.62 -13.12
CA PRO A 5 16.51 10.88 -12.41
C PRO A 5 17.32 11.98 -13.14
N SER A 6 16.83 13.23 -13.14
CA SER A 6 17.52 14.37 -13.75
C SER A 6 17.44 15.65 -12.90
N SER A 7 18.39 16.56 -13.10
CA SER A 7 18.55 17.80 -12.32
C SER A 7 17.41 18.81 -12.43
N ASP A 8 16.57 18.70 -13.47
CA ASP A 8 15.40 19.54 -13.69
C ASP A 8 14.09 18.98 -13.10
N MET A 9 14.16 17.81 -12.44
CA MET A 9 13.02 17.21 -11.76
C MET A 9 12.70 17.95 -10.47
N ASP A 10 11.43 18.34 -10.33
CA ASP A 10 10.89 19.00 -9.15
C ASP A 10 9.49 18.46 -8.90
N PHE A 11 9.26 17.96 -7.67
CA PHE A 11 7.99 17.37 -7.25
C PHE A 11 6.81 18.32 -7.45
N TRP A 12 7.03 19.62 -7.23
CA TRP A 12 5.98 20.64 -7.22
C TRP A 12 5.71 21.29 -8.58
N LYS A 13 6.51 20.95 -9.59
CA LYS A 13 6.42 21.59 -10.90
C LYS A 13 5.16 21.13 -11.64
N ILE A 14 4.34 22.10 -12.04
CA ILE A 14 3.20 21.86 -12.93
C ILE A 14 3.68 21.95 -14.38
N LYS A 15 3.80 20.81 -15.06
CA LYS A 15 4.20 20.70 -16.49
C LYS A 15 3.00 20.50 -17.40
N ASN A 16 2.00 19.75 -16.94
CA ASN A 16 0.80 19.38 -17.67
C ASN A 16 -0.46 19.87 -16.93
N LYS A 17 -1.05 20.98 -17.42
CA LYS A 17 -2.29 21.53 -16.85
C LYS A 17 -3.48 20.56 -16.91
N GLY A 18 -3.49 19.61 -17.85
CA GLY A 18 -4.54 18.60 -17.96
C GLY A 18 -4.42 17.47 -16.93
N ALA A 19 -3.30 17.37 -16.23
CA ALA A 19 -3.07 16.42 -15.14
C ALA A 19 -3.05 17.10 -13.76
N GLU A 20 -3.48 18.36 -13.69
CA GLU A 20 -3.53 19.12 -12.45
C GLU A 20 -4.64 18.59 -11.53
N VAL A 21 -4.31 18.42 -10.26
CA VAL A 21 -5.22 17.98 -9.20
C VAL A 21 -5.04 18.90 -8.01
N ALA A 22 -6.14 19.50 -7.56
CA ALA A 22 -6.19 20.28 -6.34
C ALA A 22 -6.53 19.38 -5.14
N ILE A 23 -5.64 19.34 -4.16
CA ILE A 23 -5.87 18.73 -2.87
C ILE A 23 -6.40 19.81 -1.95
N LYS A 24 -7.72 19.79 -1.74
CA LYS A 24 -8.41 20.68 -0.82
C LYS A 24 -9.47 19.90 -0.05
N TRP A 25 -9.19 19.69 1.22
CA TRP A 25 -10.11 19.00 2.12
C TRP A 25 -11.26 19.90 2.55
N SER A 26 -12.44 19.32 2.73
CA SER A 26 -13.66 20.04 3.07
C SER A 26 -13.68 20.58 4.50
N ARG A 27 -12.79 20.05 5.37
CA ARG A 27 -12.79 20.24 6.83
C ARG A 27 -13.94 19.54 7.54
N ASP A 28 -14.66 18.70 6.82
CA ASP A 28 -15.59 17.73 7.38
C ASP A 28 -14.91 16.36 7.36
N SER A 29 -14.48 15.89 8.53
CA SER A 29 -13.79 14.61 8.67
C SER A 29 -14.61 13.44 8.13
N PHE A 30 -15.95 13.46 8.25
CA PHE A 30 -16.77 12.40 7.67
C PHE A 30 -16.66 12.40 6.13
N LEU A 31 -16.87 13.56 5.50
CA LEU A 31 -16.82 13.67 4.04
C LEU A 31 -15.42 13.38 3.49
N ASP A 32 -14.36 13.83 4.18
CA ASP A 32 -12.98 13.68 3.72
C ASP A 32 -12.49 12.23 3.85
N TYR A 33 -12.80 11.54 4.96
CA TYR A 33 -12.51 10.10 5.08
C TYR A 33 -13.38 9.27 4.13
N LYS A 34 -14.67 9.62 3.94
CA LYS A 34 -15.57 8.96 2.98
C LYS A 34 -15.02 9.09 1.56
N LYS A 35 -14.63 10.29 1.13
CA LYS A 35 -14.00 10.53 -0.17
C LYS A 35 -12.77 9.65 -0.35
N LEU A 36 -11.83 9.69 0.60
CA LEU A 36 -10.60 8.90 0.51
C LEU A 36 -10.87 7.39 0.48
N SER A 37 -11.91 6.92 1.19
CA SER A 37 -12.33 5.51 1.15
C SER A 37 -12.70 5.08 -0.27
N TYR A 38 -13.47 5.89 -1.01
CA TYR A 38 -13.83 5.58 -2.40
C TYR A 38 -12.61 5.61 -3.33
N GLN A 39 -11.72 6.59 -3.16
CA GLN A 39 -10.50 6.68 -3.96
C GLN A 39 -9.62 5.42 -3.87
N PHE A 40 -9.41 4.91 -2.65
CA PHE A 40 -8.69 3.65 -2.43
C PHE A 40 -9.48 2.43 -2.94
N ASN A 41 -10.81 2.43 -2.75
CA ASN A 41 -11.66 1.35 -3.26
C ASN A 41 -11.59 1.24 -4.78
N ASP A 42 -11.74 2.35 -5.50
CA ASP A 42 -11.81 2.36 -6.96
C ASP A 42 -10.48 1.91 -7.59
N CYS A 43 -9.36 2.35 -7.01
CA CYS A 43 -8.04 1.88 -7.42
C CYS A 43 -7.85 0.38 -7.08
N GLY A 44 -8.24 -0.05 -5.88
CA GLY A 44 -8.16 -1.45 -5.48
C GLY A 44 -9.02 -2.37 -6.36
N TYR A 45 -10.26 -1.97 -6.62
CA TYR A 45 -11.21 -2.67 -7.47
C TYR A 45 -10.64 -2.82 -8.87
N LYS A 46 -10.08 -1.75 -9.44
CA LYS A 46 -9.51 -1.79 -10.78
C LYS A 46 -8.32 -2.75 -10.90
N ILE A 47 -7.47 -2.82 -9.87
CA ILE A 47 -6.40 -3.84 -9.82
C ILE A 47 -7.00 -5.24 -9.75
N LEU A 48 -7.95 -5.50 -8.85
CA LEU A 48 -8.55 -6.82 -8.67
C LEU A 48 -9.30 -7.29 -9.93
N GLU A 49 -10.03 -6.38 -10.59
CA GLU A 49 -10.68 -6.61 -11.87
C GLU A 49 -9.66 -7.07 -12.92
N GLU A 50 -8.55 -6.34 -13.07
CA GLU A 50 -7.48 -6.66 -14.01
C GLU A 50 -6.84 -8.03 -13.72
N VAL A 51 -6.62 -8.35 -12.44
CA VAL A 51 -6.11 -9.68 -12.02
C VAL A 51 -7.09 -10.78 -12.41
N ILE A 52 -8.39 -10.61 -12.15
CA ILE A 52 -9.40 -11.65 -12.41
C ILE A 52 -9.61 -11.87 -13.91
N GLN A 53 -9.65 -10.78 -14.68
CA GLN A 53 -9.79 -10.81 -16.15
C GLN A 53 -8.57 -11.46 -16.81
N ASN A 54 -7.38 -11.32 -16.22
CA ASN A 54 -6.13 -11.91 -16.69
C ASN A 54 -5.63 -13.02 -15.75
N GLY A 55 -6.52 -13.86 -15.24
CA GLY A 55 -6.18 -14.84 -14.21
C GLY A 55 -5.06 -15.81 -14.59
N ASP A 56 -4.83 -16.04 -15.88
CA ASP A 56 -3.73 -16.91 -16.36
C ASP A 56 -2.35 -16.25 -16.24
N ASN A 57 -2.29 -14.93 -15.98
CA ASN A 57 -1.05 -14.22 -15.66
C ASN A 57 -0.71 -14.42 -14.18
N THR A 58 0.33 -15.23 -13.93
CA THR A 58 0.79 -15.57 -12.58
C THR A 58 1.35 -14.37 -11.83
N ASP A 59 2.03 -13.43 -12.50
CA ASP A 59 2.53 -12.22 -11.85
C ASP A 59 1.38 -11.36 -11.31
N LYS A 60 0.31 -11.19 -12.09
CA LYS A 60 -0.89 -10.49 -11.63
C LYS A 60 -1.55 -11.21 -10.46
N SER A 61 -1.73 -12.53 -10.57
CA SER A 61 -2.36 -13.33 -9.51
C SER A 61 -1.54 -13.37 -8.22
N ASP A 62 -0.23 -13.51 -8.29
CA ASP A 62 0.62 -13.71 -7.10
C ASP A 62 1.08 -12.38 -6.48
N MET A 63 1.14 -11.30 -7.26
CA MET A 63 1.80 -10.06 -6.86
C MET A 63 0.85 -8.86 -6.86
N TRP A 64 0.15 -8.60 -7.96
CA TRP A 64 -0.77 -7.46 -8.06
C TRP A 64 -1.97 -7.66 -7.14
N PHE A 65 -2.46 -8.90 -7.06
CA PHE A 65 -3.59 -9.27 -6.21
C PHE A 65 -3.39 -8.82 -4.75
N LEU A 66 -2.19 -9.02 -4.20
CA LEU A 66 -1.86 -8.60 -2.83
C LEU A 66 -1.94 -7.08 -2.66
N THR A 67 -1.56 -6.32 -3.69
CA THR A 67 -1.67 -4.86 -3.70
C THR A 67 -3.13 -4.43 -3.78
N GLY A 68 -3.95 -5.08 -4.60
CA GLY A 68 -5.40 -4.87 -4.67
C GLY A 68 -6.09 -5.16 -3.33
N ILE A 69 -5.75 -6.27 -2.67
CA ILE A 69 -6.22 -6.60 -1.32
C ILE A 69 -5.93 -5.45 -0.36
N PHE A 70 -4.69 -4.94 -0.34
CA PHE A 70 -4.33 -3.85 0.56
C PHE A 70 -5.21 -2.61 0.33
N LEU A 71 -5.41 -2.19 -0.92
CA LEU A 71 -6.16 -0.99 -1.24
C LEU A 71 -7.63 -1.09 -0.80
N ILE A 72 -8.29 -2.23 -1.04
CA ILE A 72 -9.67 -2.46 -0.56
C ILE A 72 -9.74 -2.61 0.97
N ARG A 73 -8.77 -3.30 1.57
CA ARG A 73 -8.70 -3.39 3.05
C ARG A 73 -8.50 -2.01 3.69
N HIS A 74 -7.74 -1.13 3.05
CA HIS A 74 -7.54 0.24 3.52
C HIS A 74 -8.78 1.12 3.28
N SER A 75 -9.49 0.94 2.16
CA SER A 75 -10.77 1.63 1.94
C SER A 75 -11.81 1.25 2.99
N LEU A 76 -11.87 -0.03 3.39
CA LEU A 76 -12.74 -0.49 4.47
C LEU A 76 -12.42 0.20 5.80
N GLU A 77 -11.13 0.30 6.17
CA GLU A 77 -10.71 1.05 7.37
C GLU A 77 -11.13 2.52 7.30
N LEU A 78 -10.90 3.18 6.16
CA LEU A 78 -11.27 4.58 5.96
C LEU A 78 -12.78 4.80 6.03
N GLY A 79 -13.57 3.91 5.45
CA GLY A 79 -15.03 3.96 5.50
C GLY A 79 -15.55 3.83 6.94
N LEU A 80 -15.02 2.88 7.72
CA LEU A 80 -15.37 2.75 9.14
C LEU A 80 -14.93 3.99 9.96
N LYS A 81 -13.76 4.56 9.66
CA LYS A 81 -13.30 5.81 10.29
C LYS A 81 -14.20 6.99 9.93
N ALA A 82 -14.68 7.10 8.69
CA ALA A 82 -15.67 8.10 8.30
C ALA A 82 -16.96 7.93 9.11
N LEU A 83 -17.49 6.70 9.22
CA LEU A 83 -18.67 6.44 10.04
C LEU A 83 -18.49 6.89 11.49
N LEU A 84 -17.33 6.63 12.10
CA LEU A 84 -17.01 7.15 13.44
C LEU A 84 -17.00 8.68 13.50
N CYS A 85 -16.45 9.36 12.49
CA CYS A 85 -16.52 10.82 12.40
C CYS A 85 -17.96 11.35 12.32
N ARG A 86 -18.88 10.59 11.70
CA ARG A 86 -20.30 10.96 11.61
C ARG A 86 -21.05 10.77 12.93
N VAL A 87 -20.83 9.65 13.62
CA VAL A 87 -21.64 9.27 14.79
C VAL A 87 -21.09 9.77 16.12
N LEU A 88 -19.78 10.03 16.23
CA LEU A 88 -19.19 10.50 17.47
C LEU A 88 -19.30 12.04 17.58
N PRO A 89 -19.91 12.56 18.66
CA PRO A 89 -20.32 13.96 18.71
C PRO A 89 -19.17 14.95 18.96
N ARG A 90 -18.02 14.49 19.46
CA ARG A 90 -16.88 15.36 19.81
C ARG A 90 -15.61 14.86 19.16
N ASN A 91 -14.80 15.79 18.66
CA ASN A 91 -13.47 15.50 18.12
C ASN A 91 -12.65 14.61 19.05
N ARG A 92 -12.65 14.89 20.36
CA ARG A 92 -11.92 14.06 21.34
C ARG A 92 -12.36 12.58 21.32
N ASP A 93 -13.66 12.31 21.18
CA ASP A 93 -14.16 10.92 21.14
C ASP A 93 -13.70 10.21 19.85
N ILE A 94 -13.63 10.95 18.73
CA ILE A 94 -13.07 10.46 17.46
C ILE A 94 -11.57 10.16 17.62
N GLN A 95 -10.80 11.08 18.21
CA GLN A 95 -9.37 10.91 18.44
C GLN A 95 -9.11 9.67 19.31
N ASP A 96 -9.81 9.55 20.45
CA ASP A 96 -9.72 8.41 21.36
C ASP A 96 -10.08 7.10 20.64
N ALA A 97 -11.10 7.12 19.77
CA ALA A 97 -11.49 5.95 18.98
C ALA A 97 -10.41 5.58 17.95
N PHE A 98 -9.85 6.55 17.22
CA PHE A 98 -8.80 6.29 16.24
C PHE A 98 -7.52 5.77 16.90
N GLU A 99 -7.10 6.35 18.04
CA GLU A 99 -5.92 5.90 18.77
C GLU A 99 -6.10 4.49 19.34
N LYS A 100 -7.28 4.20 19.90
CA LYS A 100 -7.57 2.88 20.50
C LYS A 100 -7.72 1.78 19.46
N CYS A 101 -8.43 2.05 18.36
CA CYS A 101 -8.70 1.04 17.34
C CYS A 101 -7.53 0.92 16.35
N GLY A 102 -6.82 2.02 16.07
CA GLY A 102 -5.70 2.06 15.15
C GLY A 102 -6.12 1.65 13.74
N HIS A 103 -5.71 0.44 13.34
CA HIS A 103 -6.00 -0.18 12.04
C HIS A 103 -7.01 -1.33 12.13
N ASP A 104 -7.45 -1.70 13.32
CA ASP A 104 -8.29 -2.89 13.57
C ASP A 104 -9.74 -2.61 13.12
N VAL A 105 -10.16 -3.23 12.01
CA VAL A 105 -11.47 -2.96 11.41
C VAL A 105 -12.61 -3.57 12.22
N SER A 106 -12.35 -4.66 12.97
CA SER A 106 -13.35 -5.24 13.87
C SER A 106 -13.64 -4.29 15.04
N LEU A 107 -12.60 -3.71 15.64
CA LEU A 107 -12.76 -2.73 16.70
C LEU A 107 -13.43 -1.44 16.21
N LEU A 108 -13.09 -0.96 15.02
CA LEU A 108 -13.74 0.21 14.41
C LEU A 108 -15.24 -0.05 14.18
N LEU A 109 -15.60 -1.20 13.60
CA LEU A 109 -17.00 -1.59 13.37
C LEU A 109 -17.77 -1.72 14.69
N LYS A 110 -17.20 -2.43 15.67
CA LYS A 110 -17.80 -2.56 17.01
C LYS A 110 -18.04 -1.19 17.65
N LYS A 111 -17.10 -0.26 17.51
CA LYS A 111 -17.22 1.09 18.08
C LYS A 111 -18.35 1.88 17.41
N TYR A 112 -18.53 1.70 16.11
CA TYR A 112 -19.65 2.27 15.35
C TYR A 112 -21.00 1.69 15.81
N ASP A 113 -21.10 0.37 15.95
CA ASP A 113 -22.33 -0.30 16.42
C ASP A 113 -22.71 0.12 17.87
N GLU A 114 -21.70 0.32 18.73
CA GLU A 114 -21.88 0.77 20.12
C GLU A 114 -22.44 2.20 20.24
N ALA A 115 -22.20 3.05 19.25
CA ALA A 115 -22.74 4.42 19.25
C ALA A 115 -24.27 4.44 19.10
N ARG A 116 -24.89 3.41 18.50
CA ARG A 116 -26.35 3.21 18.39
C ARG A 116 -27.14 4.42 17.84
N HIS A 117 -26.50 5.29 17.06
CA HIS A 117 -27.13 6.48 16.50
C HIS A 117 -27.90 6.21 15.20
N GLU A 118 -27.48 5.19 14.45
CA GLU A 118 -28.05 4.86 13.14
C GLU A 118 -27.94 3.36 12.87
N ASN A 119 -28.79 2.86 11.97
CA ASN A 119 -28.77 1.46 11.56
C ASN A 119 -29.26 1.30 10.12
N PHE A 120 -28.35 0.97 9.21
CA PHE A 120 -28.64 0.77 7.79
C PHE A 120 -28.47 -0.68 7.33
N LEU A 121 -27.98 -1.55 8.21
CA LEU A 121 -27.78 -2.97 7.92
C LEU A 121 -28.82 -3.81 8.66
N ASP A 122 -29.32 -4.84 7.99
CA ASP A 122 -30.12 -5.87 8.66
C ASP A 122 -29.26 -6.79 9.54
N ASN A 123 -29.90 -7.73 10.24
CA ASN A 123 -29.20 -8.62 11.17
C ASN A 123 -28.26 -9.61 10.46
N GLU A 124 -28.59 -10.03 9.24
CA GLU A 124 -27.78 -10.95 8.45
C GLU A 124 -26.53 -10.24 7.93
N GLU A 125 -26.72 -9.05 7.35
CA GLU A 125 -25.65 -8.16 6.88
C GLU A 125 -24.66 -7.83 8.00
N LYS A 126 -25.16 -7.44 9.19
CA LYS A 126 -24.31 -7.16 10.36
C LYS A 126 -23.53 -8.38 10.83
N SER A 127 -24.22 -9.51 10.95
CA SER A 127 -23.61 -10.78 11.38
C SER A 127 -22.51 -11.20 10.41
N TRP A 128 -22.75 -11.02 9.12
CA TRP A 128 -21.77 -11.30 8.07
C TRP A 128 -20.56 -10.37 8.16
N LEU A 129 -20.78 -9.05 8.20
CA LEU A 129 -19.70 -8.06 8.23
C LEU A 129 -18.84 -8.20 9.49
N SER A 130 -19.46 -8.39 10.66
CA SER A 130 -18.72 -8.60 11.91
C SER A 130 -17.80 -9.82 11.84
N LYS A 131 -18.31 -10.97 11.36
CA LYS A 131 -17.51 -12.20 11.21
C LYS A 131 -16.39 -12.02 10.19
N TYR A 132 -16.66 -11.31 9.11
CA TYR A 132 -15.67 -11.03 8.08
C TYR A 132 -14.54 -10.15 8.63
N CYS A 133 -14.87 -9.06 9.33
CA CYS A 133 -13.89 -8.20 10.00
C CYS A 133 -13.04 -9.00 11.00
N ASP A 134 -13.65 -9.84 11.84
CA ASP A 134 -12.91 -10.70 12.77
C ASP A 134 -11.93 -11.63 12.02
N SER A 135 -12.38 -12.24 10.91
CA SER A 135 -11.55 -13.09 10.06
C SER A 135 -10.37 -12.33 9.42
N LEU A 136 -10.59 -11.08 9.02
CA LEU A 136 -9.54 -10.21 8.47
C LEU A 136 -8.47 -9.91 9.52
N GLU A 137 -8.88 -9.60 10.75
CA GLU A 137 -7.98 -9.26 11.86
C GLU A 137 -7.10 -10.45 12.31
N GLU A 138 -7.54 -11.70 12.09
CA GLU A 138 -6.67 -12.87 12.28
C GLU A 138 -5.44 -12.88 11.35
N VAL A 139 -5.55 -12.22 10.20
CA VAL A 139 -4.55 -12.20 9.15
C VAL A 139 -3.75 -10.89 9.17
N ASP A 140 -4.43 -9.73 9.08
CA ASP A 140 -3.80 -8.44 8.76
C ASP A 140 -4.24 -7.30 9.71
N ARG A 141 -4.24 -7.57 11.01
CA ARG A 141 -4.62 -6.58 12.03
C ARG A 141 -3.81 -5.29 12.02
N LYS A 142 -2.55 -5.36 11.61
CA LYS A 142 -1.66 -4.19 11.55
C LYS A 142 -1.67 -3.48 10.21
N SER A 143 -2.48 -3.95 9.25
CA SER A 143 -2.49 -3.44 7.89
C SER A 143 -1.09 -3.49 7.25
N ASP A 144 -0.27 -4.51 7.51
CA ASP A 144 1.13 -4.57 7.11
C ASP A 144 1.49 -5.81 6.27
N VAL A 145 0.69 -6.87 6.33
CA VAL A 145 0.94 -8.16 5.66
C VAL A 145 1.00 -8.01 4.15
N PHE A 146 0.17 -7.15 3.57
CA PHE A 146 0.11 -6.93 2.14
C PHE A 146 1.00 -5.78 1.65
N ARG A 147 1.64 -5.05 2.57
CA ARG A 147 2.57 -3.96 2.25
C ARG A 147 4.04 -4.39 2.27
N PHE A 148 4.38 -5.35 3.12
CA PHE A 148 5.75 -5.80 3.35
C PHE A 148 5.89 -7.31 3.15
N PRO A 149 7.12 -7.83 3.03
CA PRO A 149 7.37 -9.27 2.98
C PRO A 149 6.69 -10.00 4.15
N PHE A 150 6.21 -11.21 3.89
CA PHE A 150 5.50 -11.99 4.90
C PHE A 150 6.44 -12.39 6.03
N ASP A 151 5.96 -12.29 7.27
CA ASP A 151 6.70 -12.74 8.43
C ASP A 151 6.64 -14.27 8.60
N ASP A 152 7.49 -14.78 9.49
CA ASP A 152 7.57 -16.23 9.75
C ASP A 152 6.24 -16.83 10.23
N LYS A 153 5.44 -16.05 10.98
CA LYS A 153 4.14 -16.51 11.50
C LYS A 153 3.13 -16.68 10.37
N PHE A 154 3.08 -15.72 9.45
CA PHE A 154 2.24 -15.79 8.26
C PHE A 154 2.66 -16.97 7.38
N LEU A 155 3.96 -17.08 7.09
CA LEU A 155 4.49 -18.16 6.26
C LEU A 155 4.25 -19.54 6.89
N LEU A 156 4.40 -19.69 8.20
CA LEU A 156 4.11 -20.96 8.88
C LEU A 156 2.65 -21.41 8.69
N LYS A 157 1.71 -20.46 8.68
CA LYS A 157 0.26 -20.76 8.58
C LYS A 157 -0.22 -20.91 7.13
N TYR A 158 0.36 -20.16 6.18
CA TYR A 158 -0.25 -19.95 4.86
C TYR A 158 0.63 -20.26 3.67
N ARG A 159 1.94 -20.46 3.86
CA ARG A 159 2.86 -20.76 2.76
C ARG A 159 2.37 -21.94 1.93
N ASN A 160 2.57 -21.83 0.62
CA ASN A 160 2.24 -22.83 -0.39
C ASN A 160 0.74 -23.10 -0.57
N LYS A 161 -0.13 -22.26 -0.01
CA LYS A 161 -1.57 -22.31 -0.26
C LYS A 161 -1.95 -21.41 -1.43
N PHE A 162 -3.09 -21.68 -2.04
CA PHE A 162 -3.65 -20.85 -3.10
C PHE A 162 -4.85 -20.08 -2.56
N LEU A 163 -4.81 -18.75 -2.59
CA LEU A 163 -5.98 -17.93 -2.31
C LEU A 163 -6.87 -17.87 -3.54
N GLY A 164 -8.17 -18.08 -3.35
CA GLY A 164 -9.17 -17.96 -4.40
C GLY A 164 -9.35 -16.50 -4.80
N ASN A 165 -8.77 -16.09 -5.93
CA ASN A 165 -8.74 -14.68 -6.33
C ASN A 165 -10.15 -14.07 -6.38
N VAL A 166 -11.08 -14.77 -7.04
CA VAL A 166 -12.47 -14.33 -7.20
C VAL A 166 -13.21 -14.31 -5.86
N GLN A 167 -13.08 -15.37 -5.06
CA GLN A 167 -13.82 -15.50 -3.80
C GLN A 167 -13.35 -14.45 -2.76
N VAL A 168 -12.04 -14.27 -2.63
CA VAL A 168 -11.47 -13.26 -1.72
C VAL A 168 -11.80 -11.84 -2.19
N ALA A 169 -11.73 -11.57 -3.50
CA ALA A 169 -12.12 -10.26 -4.05
C ALA A 169 -13.60 -9.95 -3.81
N ASN A 170 -14.50 -10.91 -4.09
CA ASN A 170 -15.94 -10.74 -3.85
C ASN A 170 -16.24 -10.44 -2.38
N ASN A 171 -15.59 -11.15 -1.45
CA ASN A 171 -15.79 -10.90 -0.03
C ASN A 171 -15.25 -9.53 0.42
N LEU A 172 -14.08 -9.12 -0.08
CA LEU A 172 -13.52 -7.80 0.18
C LEU A 172 -14.47 -6.69 -0.29
N LEU A 173 -14.99 -6.82 -1.51
CA LEU A 173 -15.93 -5.85 -2.09
C LEU A 173 -17.26 -5.86 -1.36
N GLN A 174 -17.83 -7.02 -1.02
CA GLN A 174 -19.05 -7.08 -0.22
C GLN A 174 -18.89 -6.41 1.14
N ALA A 175 -17.76 -6.66 1.84
CA ALA A 175 -17.48 -5.99 3.11
C ALA A 175 -17.44 -4.46 2.94
N PHE A 176 -16.78 -3.98 1.87
CA PHE A 176 -16.77 -2.56 1.55
C PHE A 176 -18.17 -2.03 1.19
N PHE A 177 -18.97 -2.75 0.40
CA PHE A 177 -20.32 -2.35 0.01
C PHE A 177 -21.28 -2.27 1.20
N LEU A 178 -21.17 -3.16 2.20
CA LEU A 178 -21.93 -3.04 3.44
C LEU A 178 -21.53 -1.77 4.23
N VAL A 179 -20.24 -1.42 4.27
CA VAL A 179 -19.80 -0.14 4.85
C VAL A 179 -20.26 1.04 3.99
N LYS A 180 -20.23 0.94 2.67
CA LYS A 180 -20.75 1.95 1.74
C LYS A 180 -22.24 2.18 1.94
N LYS A 181 -23.04 1.13 2.10
CA LYS A 181 -24.46 1.21 2.46
C LYS A 181 -24.66 2.06 3.71
N CYS A 182 -23.82 1.88 4.74
CA CYS A 182 -23.84 2.77 5.90
C CYS A 182 -23.43 4.22 5.54
N LEU A 183 -22.34 4.42 4.79
CA LEU A 183 -21.87 5.76 4.37
C LEU A 183 -22.91 6.53 3.54
N GLU A 184 -23.73 5.81 2.78
CA GLU A 184 -24.81 6.32 1.93
C GLU A 184 -26.20 6.18 2.54
N MET A 185 -26.28 5.94 3.86
CA MET A 185 -27.52 5.92 4.63
C MET A 185 -28.59 4.96 4.08
N GLY A 186 -28.14 3.80 3.60
CA GLY A 186 -28.97 2.74 3.04
C GLY A 186 -29.05 2.73 1.52
N ALA A 187 -28.58 3.78 0.83
CA ALA A 187 -28.58 3.81 -0.63
C ALA A 187 -27.45 2.95 -1.21
N ILE A 188 -27.81 2.00 -2.06
CA ILE A 188 -26.90 1.11 -2.80
C ILE A 188 -27.41 0.90 -4.22
N THR A 189 -26.52 0.51 -5.13
CA THR A 189 -26.90 0.05 -6.47
C THR A 189 -27.20 -1.45 -6.49
N GLU A 190 -27.83 -1.95 -7.56
CA GLU A 190 -28.12 -3.39 -7.73
C GLU A 190 -26.85 -4.26 -7.67
N GLU A 191 -25.74 -3.79 -8.25
CA GLU A 191 -24.43 -4.48 -8.23
C GLU A 191 -23.80 -4.58 -6.83
N GLU A 192 -24.33 -3.83 -5.87
CA GLU A 192 -23.85 -3.73 -4.48
C GLU A 192 -24.76 -4.48 -3.50
N GLU A 193 -25.78 -5.17 -4.00
CA GLU A 193 -26.70 -5.94 -3.16
C GLU A 193 -25.97 -7.04 -2.39
N PHE A 194 -26.39 -7.23 -1.14
CA PHE A 194 -25.82 -8.22 -0.26
C PHE A 194 -26.06 -9.63 -0.79
N ASN A 195 -24.97 -10.37 -1.00
CA ASN A 195 -25.01 -11.76 -1.41
C ASN A 195 -24.76 -12.68 -0.19
N ASN A 196 -25.85 -13.22 0.35
CA ASN A 196 -25.83 -14.13 1.50
C ASN A 196 -25.23 -15.52 1.20
N THR A 197 -24.92 -15.83 -0.07
CA THR A 197 -24.25 -17.09 -0.42
C THR A 197 -22.74 -17.03 -0.17
N LEU A 198 -22.17 -15.83 -0.01
CA LEU A 198 -20.75 -15.64 0.30
C LEU A 198 -20.47 -15.96 1.77
N LYS A 199 -19.35 -16.62 2.05
CA LYS A 199 -18.92 -16.92 3.43
C LYS A 199 -18.16 -15.72 4.01
N PRO A 200 -18.39 -15.32 5.28
CA PRO A 200 -17.70 -14.19 5.90
C PRO A 200 -16.28 -14.55 6.36
N GLU A 201 -15.44 -15.01 5.42
CA GLU A 201 -14.04 -15.37 5.66
C GLU A 201 -13.15 -14.46 4.80
N PHE A 202 -12.10 -13.90 5.39
CA PHE A 202 -11.15 -13.09 4.62
C PHE A 202 -10.34 -13.93 3.65
N PHE A 203 -9.75 -15.03 4.13
CA PHE A 203 -8.98 -15.96 3.30
C PHE A 203 -9.81 -17.18 2.93
N ILE A 204 -10.21 -17.25 1.65
CA ILE A 204 -10.79 -18.43 1.03
C ILE A 204 -9.73 -19.12 0.18
N PHE A 205 -9.46 -20.39 0.45
CA PHE A 205 -8.43 -21.15 -0.25
C PHE A 205 -9.01 -21.95 -1.42
N ALA A 206 -8.27 -21.96 -2.53
CA ALA A 206 -8.53 -22.79 -3.70
C ALA A 206 -7.71 -24.10 -3.64
N SER A 207 -8.15 -25.10 -4.40
CA SER A 207 -7.49 -26.42 -4.47
C SER A 207 -6.29 -26.45 -5.41
N ASN A 208 -6.14 -25.46 -6.29
CA ASN A 208 -5.06 -25.39 -7.28
C ASN A 208 -4.70 -23.92 -7.60
N GLY A 209 -3.56 -23.71 -8.25
CA GLY A 209 -3.05 -22.39 -8.64
C GLY A 209 -3.61 -21.84 -9.94
N CYS A 210 -4.49 -22.56 -10.66
CA CYS A 210 -5.06 -22.04 -11.90
C CYS A 210 -5.94 -20.83 -11.56
N ARG A 211 -5.52 -19.64 -12.02
CA ARG A 211 -6.20 -18.35 -11.79
C ARG A 211 -6.32 -17.95 -10.32
N ASN A 212 -5.46 -18.47 -9.45
CA ASN A 212 -5.45 -18.24 -8.01
C ASN A 212 -4.08 -17.79 -7.52
N CYS A 213 -4.05 -16.89 -6.54
CA CYS A 213 -2.84 -16.35 -5.95
C CYS A 213 -2.11 -17.44 -5.15
N TYR A 214 -0.89 -17.78 -5.56
CA TYR A 214 -0.01 -18.64 -4.81
C TYR A 214 0.68 -17.84 -3.69
N LEU A 215 0.44 -18.22 -2.44
CA LEU A 215 1.09 -17.62 -1.28
C LEU A 215 2.51 -18.17 -1.12
N TRP A 216 3.40 -17.68 -1.98
CA TRP A 216 4.81 -18.03 -1.96
C TRP A 216 5.69 -16.84 -1.62
N GLN A 217 6.87 -17.18 -1.13
CA GLN A 217 7.94 -16.25 -0.81
C GLN A 217 9.24 -17.06 -0.84
N SER A 218 10.21 -16.60 -1.62
CA SER A 218 11.51 -17.27 -1.67
C SER A 218 12.11 -17.36 -0.27
N ARG A 219 12.69 -18.52 0.05
CA ARG A 219 13.56 -18.71 1.24
C ARG A 219 15.03 -18.51 0.89
N SER A 220 15.37 -18.25 -0.37
CA SER A 220 16.73 -17.86 -0.69
C SER A 220 17.03 -16.56 0.03
N SER A 221 18.26 -16.46 0.56
CA SER A 221 18.80 -15.25 1.19
C SER A 221 18.89 -14.04 0.25
N LEU A 222 18.43 -14.18 -0.99
CA LEU A 222 18.54 -13.21 -2.07
C LEU A 222 17.41 -12.18 -2.00
N ASP A 223 16.17 -12.64 -1.85
CA ASP A 223 14.99 -11.78 -2.02
C ASP A 223 14.23 -11.50 -0.72
N GLU A 224 14.26 -12.43 0.26
CA GLU A 224 13.56 -12.28 1.55
C GLU A 224 12.06 -11.92 1.43
N GLY A 225 11.46 -12.14 0.25
CA GLY A 225 10.07 -11.83 -0.08
C GLY A 225 9.77 -10.41 -0.57
N PHE A 226 10.79 -9.63 -0.88
CA PHE A 226 10.61 -8.28 -1.38
C PHE A 226 10.10 -8.26 -2.83
N TYR A 227 10.56 -9.16 -3.70
CA TYR A 227 10.24 -9.21 -5.13
C TYR A 227 8.73 -9.23 -5.37
N VAL A 228 8.01 -10.14 -4.70
CA VAL A 228 6.55 -10.26 -4.82
C VAL A 228 5.86 -8.94 -4.47
N LYS A 229 6.33 -8.23 -3.46
CA LYS A 229 5.76 -6.94 -3.04
C LYS A 229 6.16 -5.82 -3.99
N ILE A 230 7.44 -5.68 -4.29
CA ILE A 230 7.99 -4.65 -5.17
C ILE A 230 7.34 -4.73 -6.54
N LYS A 231 7.26 -5.91 -7.15
CA LYS A 231 6.68 -6.10 -8.47
C LYS A 231 5.18 -5.79 -8.47
N GLY A 232 4.45 -6.28 -7.48
CA GLY A 232 3.02 -5.98 -7.30
C GLY A 232 2.73 -4.47 -7.19
N TYR A 233 3.50 -3.74 -6.38
CA TYR A 233 3.35 -2.29 -6.27
C TYR A 233 3.80 -1.56 -7.54
N THR A 234 4.97 -1.90 -8.09
CA THR A 234 5.56 -1.22 -9.26
C THR A 234 4.65 -1.30 -10.48
N GLU A 235 4.14 -2.49 -10.78
CA GLU A 235 3.28 -2.68 -11.95
C GLU A 235 1.84 -2.22 -11.67
N GLY A 236 1.32 -2.41 -10.45
CA GLY A 236 0.03 -1.86 -10.04
C GLY A 236 -0.02 -0.33 -10.12
N ILE A 237 1.07 0.36 -9.76
CA ILE A 237 1.22 1.81 -9.92
C ILE A 237 1.11 2.21 -11.40
N ASP A 238 1.87 1.54 -12.28
CA ASP A 238 1.88 1.86 -13.71
C ASP A 238 0.49 1.64 -14.32
N PHE A 239 -0.18 0.56 -13.92
CA PHE A 239 -1.54 0.26 -14.34
C PHE A 239 -2.54 1.32 -13.87
N ILE A 240 -2.57 1.68 -12.59
CA ILE A 240 -3.52 2.67 -12.06
C ILE A 240 -3.28 4.06 -12.64
N TYR A 241 -2.03 4.46 -12.82
CA TYR A 241 -1.71 5.72 -13.49
C TYR A 241 -2.36 5.77 -14.90
N GLN A 242 -2.23 4.69 -15.66
CA GLN A 242 -2.77 4.56 -17.02
C GLN A 242 -4.26 4.24 -17.09
N ALA A 243 -4.87 3.79 -16.00
CA ALA A 243 -6.25 3.31 -15.97
C ALA A 243 -7.23 4.40 -16.44
N LYS A 244 -7.96 4.14 -17.52
CA LYS A 244 -9.06 5.00 -17.96
C LYS A 244 -10.28 4.72 -17.08
N GLY A 245 -11.08 5.75 -16.79
CA GLY A 245 -12.32 5.62 -16.00
C GLY A 245 -12.18 5.97 -14.52
N ILE A 246 -10.95 6.16 -14.00
CA ILE A 246 -10.73 6.77 -12.68
C ILE A 246 -10.21 8.20 -12.90
N PRO A 247 -10.87 9.24 -12.38
CA PRO A 247 -10.37 10.61 -12.44
C PRO A 247 -8.98 10.76 -11.80
N ASN A 248 -8.18 11.73 -12.26
CA ASN A 248 -6.85 11.98 -11.68
C ASN A 248 -6.92 12.35 -10.19
N GLU A 249 -7.99 13.04 -9.78
CA GLU A 249 -8.23 13.39 -8.38
C GLU A 249 -8.41 12.16 -7.48
N ASP A 250 -8.96 11.08 -8.02
CA ASP A 250 -9.23 9.85 -7.29
C ASP A 250 -8.04 8.88 -7.31
N LYS A 251 -7.13 9.03 -8.27
CA LYS A 251 -5.87 8.28 -8.30
C LYS A 251 -4.78 8.84 -7.41
N LEU A 252 -4.79 10.15 -7.16
CA LEU A 252 -3.62 10.86 -6.63
C LEU A 252 -3.15 10.33 -5.27
N TYR A 253 -4.05 10.23 -4.29
CA TYR A 253 -3.70 9.73 -2.95
C TYR A 253 -3.28 8.26 -2.96
N PRO A 254 -4.05 7.33 -3.57
CA PRO A 254 -3.62 5.94 -3.73
C PRO A 254 -2.25 5.81 -4.39
N LEU A 255 -1.98 6.53 -5.48
CA LEU A 255 -0.68 6.50 -6.16
C LEU A 255 0.45 7.06 -5.32
N LEU A 256 0.26 8.20 -4.64
CA LEU A 256 1.26 8.77 -3.73
C LEU A 256 1.60 7.77 -2.62
N PHE A 257 0.59 7.13 -2.02
CA PHE A 257 0.81 6.09 -1.03
C PHE A 257 1.58 4.90 -1.61
N MET A 258 1.13 4.35 -2.75
CA MET A 258 1.75 3.18 -3.38
C MET A 258 3.21 3.44 -3.71
N PHE A 259 3.52 4.59 -4.31
CA PHE A 259 4.90 5.00 -4.60
C PHE A 259 5.74 5.15 -3.33
N ARG A 260 5.20 5.81 -2.31
CA ARG A 260 5.87 5.96 -1.02
C ARG A 260 6.18 4.56 -0.44
N ASN A 261 5.22 3.64 -0.44
CA ASN A 261 5.44 2.27 0.05
C ASN A 261 6.51 1.54 -0.78
N ASN A 262 6.45 1.67 -2.10
CA ASN A 262 7.39 1.03 -3.03
C ASN A 262 8.83 1.53 -2.86
N ILE A 263 9.02 2.84 -2.72
CA ILE A 263 10.34 3.44 -2.41
C ILE A 263 10.90 2.87 -1.10
N GLU A 264 10.06 2.70 -0.07
CA GLU A 264 10.52 2.06 1.17
C GLU A 264 10.89 0.59 0.97
N LEU A 265 10.14 -0.18 0.17
CA LEU A 265 10.48 -1.57 -0.14
C LEU A 265 11.84 -1.67 -0.85
N HIS A 266 12.08 -0.84 -1.86
CA HIS A 266 13.37 -0.79 -2.56
C HIS A 266 14.52 -0.36 -1.64
N LEU A 267 14.31 0.61 -0.74
CA LEU A 267 15.33 0.96 0.23
C LEU A 267 15.59 -0.17 1.24
N LYS A 268 14.56 -0.94 1.59
CA LYS A 268 14.67 -2.06 2.54
C LYS A 268 15.37 -3.27 1.92
N ILE A 269 15.08 -3.65 0.67
CA ILE A 269 15.77 -4.78 0.01
C ILE A 269 17.27 -4.51 -0.12
N LEU A 270 17.69 -3.25 -0.32
CA LEU A 270 19.11 -2.87 -0.34
C LEU A 270 19.85 -3.14 0.97
N PHE A 271 19.16 -3.27 2.11
CA PHE A 271 19.81 -3.73 3.35
C PHE A 271 20.28 -5.19 3.30
N TYR A 272 19.68 -5.99 2.41
CA TYR A 272 19.94 -7.42 2.26
C TYR A 272 20.95 -7.72 1.14
N SER A 273 21.53 -6.69 0.52
CA SER A 273 22.59 -6.86 -0.48
C SER A 273 23.72 -7.76 0.04
N ARG A 274 24.18 -8.66 -0.83
CA ARG A 274 25.19 -9.69 -0.54
C ARG A 274 26.63 -9.22 -0.70
N VAL A 275 26.84 -7.98 -1.17
CA VAL A 275 28.17 -7.42 -1.39
C VAL A 275 28.98 -7.38 -0.08
N LYS A 276 30.29 -7.61 -0.20
CA LYS A 276 31.25 -7.71 0.92
C LYS A 276 31.25 -6.48 1.82
N LYS A 277 31.11 -5.28 1.26
CA LYS A 277 31.03 -3.99 1.97
C LYS A 277 29.58 -3.47 2.04
N GLY A 278 28.63 -4.36 2.36
CA GLY A 278 27.22 -4.02 2.53
C GLY A 278 26.93 -3.15 3.76
N VAL A 279 25.63 -2.98 4.05
CA VAL A 279 25.16 -2.22 5.23
C VAL A 279 25.72 -2.83 6.52
N SER A 280 26.23 -1.99 7.43
CA SER A 280 26.81 -2.45 8.69
C SER A 280 25.83 -3.34 9.50
N LYS A 281 26.34 -4.39 10.17
CA LYS A 281 25.53 -5.29 11.01
C LYS A 281 24.69 -4.54 12.07
N LYS A 282 25.23 -3.47 12.64
CA LYS A 282 24.52 -2.61 13.61
C LYS A 282 23.33 -1.91 12.96
N ALA A 283 23.53 -1.30 11.79
CA ALA A 283 22.45 -0.66 11.04
C ALA A 283 21.41 -1.68 10.58
N PHE A 284 21.83 -2.83 10.04
CA PHE A 284 20.91 -3.89 9.63
C PHE A 284 19.98 -4.34 10.77
N LYS A 285 20.54 -4.65 11.94
CA LYS A 285 19.74 -5.11 13.10
C LYS A 285 18.76 -4.06 13.60
N SER A 286 19.13 -2.78 13.58
CA SER A 286 18.34 -1.71 14.20
C SER A 286 17.48 -0.90 13.23
N LYS A 287 17.77 -0.89 11.93
CA LYS A 287 17.21 0.07 10.95
C LYS A 287 16.45 -0.57 9.78
N ARG A 288 16.70 -1.83 9.43
CA ARG A 288 16.07 -2.46 8.25
C ARG A 288 14.54 -2.48 8.28
N LYS A 289 13.93 -2.44 9.47
CA LYS A 289 12.47 -2.39 9.66
C LYS A 289 11.92 -0.97 9.81
N SER A 290 12.75 0.06 9.73
CA SER A 290 12.33 1.45 9.88
C SER A 290 11.46 1.90 8.72
N HIS A 291 10.55 2.85 9.00
CA HIS A 291 9.78 3.57 7.99
C HIS A 291 10.42 4.92 7.60
N ARG A 292 11.57 5.26 8.19
CA ARG A 292 12.20 6.57 7.98
C ARG A 292 13.15 6.55 6.79
N ILE A 293 12.65 7.01 5.63
CA ILE A 293 13.38 7.08 4.36
C ILE A 293 14.75 7.73 4.55
N LYS A 294 14.81 8.98 5.03
CA LYS A 294 16.07 9.72 5.12
C LYS A 294 16.99 9.21 6.23
N LYS A 295 16.50 9.24 7.47
CA LYS A 295 17.37 9.09 8.66
C LYS A 295 17.91 7.67 8.81
N ASP A 296 17.08 6.67 8.49
CA ASP A 296 17.37 5.29 8.82
C ASP A 296 17.65 4.45 7.58
N LEU A 297 16.88 4.59 6.50
CA LEU A 297 17.05 3.73 5.33
C LEU A 297 18.15 4.26 4.39
N TRP A 298 17.91 5.38 3.72
CA TRP A 298 18.82 5.99 2.75
C TRP A 298 20.21 6.25 3.34
N LYS A 299 20.29 6.84 4.54
CA LYS A 299 21.58 7.11 5.21
C LYS A 299 22.50 5.89 5.28
N ASN A 300 21.93 4.70 5.52
CA ASN A 300 22.73 3.48 5.67
C ASN A 300 23.02 2.81 4.32
N VAL A 301 22.09 2.90 3.36
CA VAL A 301 22.25 2.36 2.01
C VAL A 301 23.22 3.20 1.18
N LYS A 302 23.18 4.54 1.26
CA LYS A 302 24.02 5.46 0.48
C LYS A 302 25.51 5.12 0.59
N ASN A 303 26.00 4.86 1.79
CA ASN A 303 27.41 4.54 2.01
C ASN A 303 27.84 3.28 1.24
N MET A 304 26.96 2.28 1.16
CA MET A 304 27.21 1.05 0.38
C MET A 304 27.22 1.37 -1.12
N LEU A 305 26.27 2.16 -1.61
CA LEU A 305 26.19 2.54 -3.03
C LEU A 305 27.46 3.26 -3.51
N VAL A 306 27.94 4.23 -2.72
CA VAL A 306 29.17 4.99 -3.01
C VAL A 306 30.41 4.08 -2.99
N ASN A 307 30.51 3.17 -2.02
CA ASN A 307 31.67 2.26 -1.91
C ASN A 307 31.88 1.36 -3.12
N TYR A 308 30.78 0.99 -3.79
CA TYR A 308 30.83 0.10 -4.95
C TYR A 308 30.83 0.84 -6.28
N SER A 309 30.78 2.19 -6.26
CA SER A 309 30.62 3.00 -7.48
C SER A 309 29.49 2.46 -8.36
N ALA A 310 28.45 1.89 -7.74
CA ALA A 310 27.37 1.23 -8.47
C ALA A 310 26.70 2.21 -9.45
N ILE A 311 26.72 3.51 -9.11
CA ILE A 311 26.35 4.64 -9.95
C ILE A 311 27.29 5.82 -9.63
N SER A 312 27.44 6.77 -10.56
CA SER A 312 28.14 8.05 -10.33
C SER A 312 27.60 8.81 -9.11
N ASP A 313 28.49 9.53 -8.42
CA ASP A 313 28.13 10.38 -7.27
C ASP A 313 27.01 11.39 -7.59
N GLU A 314 26.97 11.92 -8.82
CA GLU A 314 25.96 12.89 -9.27
C GLU A 314 24.52 12.37 -9.12
N TYR A 315 24.21 11.19 -9.66
CA TYR A 315 22.86 10.60 -9.53
C TYR A 315 22.53 10.23 -8.08
N THR A 316 23.52 9.80 -7.29
CA THR A 316 23.31 9.49 -5.87
C THR A 316 22.92 10.75 -5.08
N GLU A 317 23.58 11.88 -5.33
CA GLU A 317 23.24 13.18 -4.73
C GLU A 317 21.89 13.70 -5.20
N LEU A 318 21.56 13.49 -6.48
CA LEU A 318 20.27 13.88 -7.03
C LEU A 318 19.13 13.10 -6.36
N VAL A 319 19.21 11.78 -6.33
CA VAL A 319 18.18 10.94 -5.70
C VAL A 319 18.09 11.20 -4.20
N GLU A 320 19.20 11.51 -3.53
CA GLU A 320 19.18 11.96 -2.14
C GLU A 320 18.29 13.19 -1.94
N LYS A 321 18.46 14.23 -2.77
CA LYS A 321 17.62 15.43 -2.73
C LYS A 321 16.16 15.07 -2.96
N MET A 322 15.90 14.17 -3.90
CA MET A 322 14.54 13.76 -4.23
C MET A 322 13.86 13.00 -3.09
N LEU A 323 14.56 12.03 -2.49
CA LEU A 323 14.11 11.29 -1.31
C LEU A 323 13.90 12.19 -0.10
N PHE A 324 14.70 13.25 0.05
CA PHE A 324 14.53 14.21 1.14
C PHE A 324 13.24 15.02 0.98
N GLU A 325 12.81 15.30 -0.25
CA GLU A 325 11.51 15.92 -0.48
C GLU A 325 10.38 14.99 -0.05
N ILE A 326 10.47 13.70 -0.38
CA ILE A 326 9.49 12.70 0.08
C ILE A 326 9.51 12.55 1.61
N ASP A 327 10.68 12.57 2.26
CA ASP A 327 10.80 12.50 3.72
C ASP A 327 10.20 13.73 4.44
N LYS A 328 10.26 14.92 3.81
CA LYS A 328 9.58 16.12 4.34
C LYS A 328 8.06 15.97 4.25
N LEU A 329 7.58 15.42 3.13
CA LEU A 329 6.16 15.22 2.85
C LEU A 329 5.54 14.11 3.68
N ASP A 330 6.22 12.98 3.84
CA ASP A 330 5.71 11.80 4.54
C ASP A 330 6.81 11.03 5.27
N LYS A 331 7.28 11.63 6.36
CA LYS A 331 8.36 11.11 7.21
C LYS A 331 8.08 9.73 7.81
N ASN A 332 6.83 9.41 8.11
CA ASN A 332 6.43 8.19 8.83
C ASN A 332 5.71 7.18 7.93
N GLY A 333 5.36 7.52 6.68
CA GLY A 333 4.61 6.64 5.79
C GLY A 333 3.11 6.60 6.09
N ASP A 334 2.55 7.66 6.67
CA ASP A 334 1.13 7.74 7.07
C ASP A 334 0.37 8.89 6.41
N ILE A 335 1.05 9.90 5.88
CA ILE A 335 0.39 11.12 5.36
C ILE A 335 -0.48 10.85 4.14
N PHE A 336 -0.09 9.94 3.26
CA PHE A 336 -0.90 9.61 2.07
C PHE A 336 -1.93 8.49 2.31
N ARG A 337 -2.06 8.02 3.57
CA ARG A 337 -3.08 7.03 3.94
C ARG A 337 -4.33 7.66 4.54
N TYR A 338 -4.22 8.86 5.10
CA TYR A 338 -5.28 9.51 5.86
C TYR A 338 -5.34 11.00 5.53
N PRO A 339 -6.54 11.62 5.52
CA PRO A 339 -6.64 13.06 5.33
C PRO A 339 -6.04 13.84 6.52
N THR A 340 -6.11 13.25 7.72
CA THR A 340 -5.69 13.88 8.97
C THR A 340 -4.77 13.01 9.81
N SER A 341 -4.10 13.64 10.79
CA SER A 341 -3.50 12.97 11.94
C SER A 341 -4.56 12.33 12.85
N TYR A 342 -4.09 11.61 13.89
CA TYR A 342 -4.95 11.21 15.01
C TYR A 342 -5.63 12.40 15.69
N SER A 343 -5.00 13.57 15.73
CA SER A 343 -5.58 14.81 16.29
C SER A 343 -6.57 15.52 15.35
N LEU A 344 -6.95 14.90 14.22
CA LEU A 344 -7.81 15.48 13.18
C LEU A 344 -7.20 16.72 12.50
N GLU A 345 -5.87 16.87 12.55
CA GLU A 345 -5.14 17.91 11.84
C GLU A 345 -4.84 17.45 10.41
N TYR A 346 -5.26 18.24 9.42
CA TYR A 346 -4.95 17.97 8.01
C TYR A 346 -3.49 18.25 7.72
N ARG A 347 -2.77 17.24 7.22
CA ARG A 347 -1.30 17.29 7.03
C ARG A 347 -0.86 17.60 5.60
N PHE A 348 -1.65 17.18 4.61
CA PHE A 348 -1.36 17.42 3.20
C PHE A 348 -2.61 18.01 2.55
N ASP A 349 -2.60 19.32 2.38
CA ASP A 349 -3.76 20.10 2.04
C ASP A 349 -3.38 21.46 1.44
N ASP A 350 -4.33 22.06 0.72
CA ASP A 350 -4.18 23.32 -0.01
C ASP A 350 -2.95 23.27 -0.94
N LYS A 351 -2.86 22.16 -1.70
CA LYS A 351 -1.81 21.89 -2.67
C LYS A 351 -2.40 21.65 -4.03
N THR A 352 -1.71 22.12 -5.05
CA THR A 352 -1.97 21.78 -6.44
C THR A 352 -0.80 20.96 -6.95
N LEU A 353 -1.10 19.81 -7.55
CA LEU A 353 -0.11 18.86 -8.02
C LEU A 353 -0.39 18.46 -9.46
N ASP A 354 0.66 18.23 -10.23
CA ASP A 354 0.57 17.63 -11.56
C ASP A 354 0.83 16.13 -11.43
N LEU A 355 -0.22 15.32 -11.60
CA LEU A 355 -0.15 13.87 -11.45
C LEU A 355 0.85 13.23 -12.43
N SER A 356 0.98 13.76 -13.64
CA SER A 356 1.95 13.27 -14.63
C SER A 356 3.38 13.57 -14.17
N ASN A 357 3.64 14.78 -13.67
CA ASN A 357 4.96 15.14 -13.14
C ASN A 357 5.32 14.31 -11.89
N ILE A 358 4.36 14.11 -10.98
CA ILE A 358 4.55 13.26 -9.78
C ILE A 358 4.89 11.83 -10.16
N TYR A 359 4.15 11.26 -11.12
CA TYR A 359 4.42 9.91 -11.60
C TYR A 359 5.86 9.79 -12.12
N VAL A 360 6.29 10.70 -12.99
CA VAL A 360 7.66 10.73 -13.53
C VAL A 360 8.71 10.88 -12.42
N TYR A 361 8.48 11.81 -11.49
CA TYR A 361 9.39 12.08 -10.38
C TYR A 361 9.58 10.85 -9.49
N LEU A 362 8.48 10.25 -9.02
CA LEU A 362 8.53 9.10 -8.11
C LEU A 362 8.99 7.83 -8.82
N LYS A 363 8.57 7.61 -10.08
CA LYS A 363 9.02 6.47 -10.88
C LYS A 363 10.52 6.52 -11.11
N SER A 364 11.10 7.70 -11.30
CA SER A 364 12.56 7.81 -11.48
C SER A 364 13.36 7.40 -10.25
N ILE A 365 12.86 7.69 -9.05
CA ILE A 365 13.46 7.21 -7.79
C ILE A 365 13.40 5.68 -7.74
N VAL A 366 12.25 5.09 -8.03
CA VAL A 366 12.05 3.63 -8.05
C VAL A 366 13.01 2.98 -9.03
N CYS A 367 13.07 3.47 -10.27
CA CYS A 367 13.96 2.97 -11.32
C CYS A 367 15.44 3.04 -10.94
N PHE A 368 15.87 4.13 -10.29
CA PHE A 368 17.23 4.24 -9.78
C PHE A 368 17.52 3.19 -8.70
N LEU A 369 16.62 3.02 -7.73
CA LEU A 369 16.83 2.06 -6.63
C LEU A 369 16.80 0.61 -7.10
N GLU A 370 15.94 0.30 -8.08
CA GLU A 370 15.89 -0.99 -8.77
C GLU A 370 17.23 -1.28 -9.47
N TYR A 371 17.73 -0.35 -10.28
CA TYR A 371 19.04 -0.50 -10.91
C TYR A 371 20.18 -0.66 -9.90
N CYS A 372 20.17 0.09 -8.80
CA CYS A 372 21.16 -0.09 -7.72
C CYS A 372 21.11 -1.50 -7.14
N TYR A 373 19.91 -2.07 -6.96
CA TYR A 373 19.75 -3.41 -6.43
C TYR A 373 20.34 -4.45 -7.39
N ASP A 374 19.96 -4.39 -8.67
CA ASP A 374 20.44 -5.33 -9.70
C ASP A 374 21.97 -5.26 -9.83
N THR A 375 22.52 -4.06 -9.92
CA THR A 375 23.98 -3.84 -10.04
C THR A 375 24.74 -4.41 -8.84
N LEU A 376 24.20 -4.26 -7.62
CA LEU A 376 24.83 -4.82 -6.43
C LEU A 376 24.72 -6.35 -6.37
N ASP A 377 23.67 -6.93 -6.94
CA ASP A 377 23.53 -8.38 -7.00
C ASP A 377 24.56 -8.99 -7.97
N ASP A 378 24.72 -8.38 -9.15
CA ASP A 378 25.77 -8.75 -10.12
C ASP A 378 27.19 -8.65 -9.51
N ILE A 379 27.46 -7.56 -8.77
CA ILE A 379 28.74 -7.39 -8.07
C ILE A 379 28.92 -8.47 -7.00
N ALA A 380 27.86 -8.82 -6.28
CA ALA A 380 27.94 -9.82 -5.22
C ALA A 380 28.22 -11.22 -5.77
N ASP A 381 27.65 -11.57 -6.92
CA ASP A 381 27.94 -12.83 -7.62
C ASP A 381 29.41 -12.86 -8.07
N ALA A 382 29.91 -11.79 -8.70
CA ALA A 382 31.33 -11.71 -9.07
C ALA A 382 32.27 -11.80 -7.86
N GLU A 383 31.93 -11.17 -6.72
CA GLU A 383 32.71 -11.28 -5.49
C GLU A 383 32.65 -12.69 -4.86
N GLN A 384 31.60 -13.47 -5.14
CA GLN A 384 31.44 -14.83 -4.67
C GLN A 384 32.24 -15.80 -5.55
N ASP A 385 32.19 -15.65 -6.87
CA ASP A 385 32.98 -16.43 -7.82
C ASP A 385 34.48 -16.30 -7.53
N ILE A 386 34.98 -15.07 -7.32
CA ILE A 386 36.37 -14.83 -6.92
C ILE A 386 36.71 -15.48 -5.57
N ARG A 387 35.74 -15.66 -4.66
CA ARG A 387 35.96 -16.33 -3.38
C ARG A 387 35.95 -17.84 -3.49
N ASP A 388 35.29 -18.41 -4.49
CA ASP A 388 35.20 -19.85 -4.69
C ASP A 388 36.35 -20.38 -5.57
N GLU A 389 37.03 -19.50 -6.32
CA GLU A 389 38.24 -19.81 -7.10
C GLU A 389 39.55 -19.84 -6.29
N TYR A 390 39.58 -19.26 -5.08
CA TYR A 390 40.75 -19.17 -4.19
C TYR A 390 40.48 -19.78 -2.82
#